data_AF-A0A929HZU4-F1
#
_entry.id   AF-A0A929HZU4-F1
#
_cell.length_a   1.000
_cell.length_b   1.000
_cell.length_c   1.000
_cell.angle_alpha   90.00
_cell.angle_beta   90.00
_cell.angle_gamma   90.00
#
_symmetry.space_group_name_H-M   'P 1'
#
loop_
_entity.id
_entity.type
_entity.pdbx_description
1 polymer ?
#
loop_
_entity_poly.entity_id
_entity_poly.type
_entity_poly.pdbx_seq_one_letter_code
_entity_poly.pdbx_strand_id
1 'polypeptide(L)'
;KTRKSKGEFYQSIRDEMMRLDGEADDLGCRIYGLAADALNQAVNLAHDQRLTRQQYIMFALADMMAHVEVGASLARRAFAKVKNGVADAEKIKLISRLFANETAQMVSQGILKIVMGCGACDLDMTNDFMQKIAYTELTASCQNIIHDMDQLADIVFERVS
;
A
#
# COMPACT_ATOMS: atom_id res chain seq x y z
N LYS A 1 -24.43 3.63 -9.59
CA LYS A 1 -23.36 4.62 -9.86
C LYS A 1 -22.19 4.26 -8.96
N THR A 2 -21.23 3.44 -9.40
CA THR A 2 -20.32 2.78 -8.45
C THR A 2 -18.91 2.53 -9.00
N ARG A 3 -18.76 2.29 -10.31
CA ARG A 3 -17.45 2.07 -10.95
C ARG A 3 -16.61 3.35 -11.05
N LYS A 4 -17.20 4.45 -11.54
CA LYS A 4 -16.51 5.74 -11.64
C LYS A 4 -15.99 6.21 -10.28
N SER A 5 -16.84 6.20 -9.25
CA SER A 5 -16.46 6.71 -7.93
C SER A 5 -15.38 5.88 -7.23
N LYS A 6 -15.35 4.55 -7.37
CA LYS A 6 -14.34 3.71 -6.70
C LYS A 6 -13.01 3.64 -7.46
N GLY A 7 -13.05 3.60 -8.80
CA GLY A 7 -11.84 3.66 -9.61
C GLY A 7 -11.13 5.01 -9.50
N GLU A 8 -11.91 6.10 -9.47
CA GLU A 8 -11.41 7.45 -9.21
C GLU A 8 -10.89 7.61 -7.77
N PHE A 9 -11.41 6.84 -6.80
CA PHE A 9 -11.01 6.94 -5.40
C PHE A 9 -9.60 6.41 -5.12
N TYR A 10 -9.27 5.17 -5.50
CA TYR A 10 -7.90 4.67 -5.26
C TYR A 10 -6.88 5.34 -6.19
N GLN A 11 -7.30 5.79 -7.37
CA GLN A 11 -6.49 6.63 -8.23
C GLN A 11 -6.16 7.98 -7.56
N SER A 12 -7.14 8.62 -6.89
CA SER A 12 -6.85 9.88 -6.19
C SER A 12 -5.94 9.69 -4.98
N ILE A 13 -6.04 8.55 -4.26
CA ILE A 13 -5.09 8.19 -3.21
C ILE A 13 -3.69 8.03 -3.81
N ARG A 14 -3.54 7.32 -4.93
CA ARG A 14 -2.25 7.18 -5.62
C ARG A 14 -1.65 8.55 -5.92
N ASP A 15 -2.40 9.42 -6.59
CA ASP A 15 -1.91 10.73 -7.02
C ASP A 15 -1.54 11.63 -5.84
N GLU A 16 -2.33 11.58 -4.77
CA GLU A 16 -2.01 12.28 -3.52
C GLU A 16 -0.72 11.76 -2.89
N MET A 17 -0.56 10.45 -2.75
CA MET A 17 0.61 9.85 -2.11
C MET A 17 1.89 10.14 -2.92
N MET A 18 1.83 10.07 -4.25
CA MET A 18 2.97 10.43 -5.11
C MET A 18 3.35 11.91 -4.97
N ARG A 19 2.36 12.81 -4.83
CA ARG A 19 2.63 14.23 -4.55
C ARG A 19 3.29 14.42 -3.18
N LEU A 20 2.78 13.78 -2.13
CA LEU A 20 3.36 13.88 -0.79
C LEU A 20 4.80 13.34 -0.74
N ASP A 21 5.09 12.27 -1.47
CA ASP A 21 6.43 11.70 -1.61
C ASP A 21 7.42 12.71 -2.19
N GLY A 22 7.01 13.49 -3.19
CA GLY A 22 7.84 14.56 -3.77
C GLY A 22 7.98 15.81 -2.89
N GLU A 23 7.16 15.96 -1.84
CA GLU A 23 7.21 17.11 -0.92
C GLU A 23 7.97 16.79 0.38
N ALA A 24 8.00 15.53 0.80
CA ALA A 24 8.71 15.08 1.99
C ALA A 24 9.20 13.65 1.81
N ASP A 25 10.52 13.49 1.94
CA ASP A 25 11.16 12.20 1.84
C ASP A 25 10.81 11.30 3.03
N ASP A 26 10.98 10.00 2.81
CA ASP A 26 11.19 9.05 3.90
C ASP A 26 9.93 8.81 4.79
N LEU A 27 8.75 8.91 4.17
CA LEU A 27 7.44 8.67 4.80
C LEU A 27 6.75 7.37 4.35
N GLY A 28 7.31 6.69 3.34
CA GLY A 28 6.67 5.54 2.69
C GLY A 28 5.54 5.90 1.72
N CYS A 29 5.36 7.20 1.42
CA CYS A 29 4.31 7.72 0.54
C CYS A 29 4.30 7.04 -0.83
N ARG A 30 5.46 6.89 -1.49
CA ARG A 30 5.55 6.16 -2.78
C ARG A 30 4.94 4.76 -2.71
N ILE A 31 5.23 4.02 -1.64
CA ILE A 31 4.76 2.64 -1.47
C ILE A 31 3.24 2.61 -1.28
N TYR A 32 2.66 3.51 -0.49
CA TYR A 32 1.20 3.64 -0.39
C TYR A 32 0.56 3.99 -1.74
N GLY A 33 1.22 4.84 -2.54
CA GLY A 33 0.77 5.17 -3.88
C GLY A 33 0.76 3.96 -4.82
N LEU A 34 1.85 3.18 -4.83
CA LEU A 34 1.92 1.92 -5.59
C LEU A 34 0.86 0.91 -5.13
N ALA A 35 0.66 0.77 -3.81
CA ALA A 35 -0.34 -0.12 -3.24
C ALA A 35 -1.77 0.29 -3.65
N ALA A 36 -2.08 1.60 -3.66
CA ALA A 36 -3.37 2.12 -4.10
C ALA A 36 -3.62 1.88 -5.59
N ASP A 37 -2.61 2.07 -6.44
CA ASP A 37 -2.70 1.75 -7.87
C ASP A 37 -2.94 0.25 -8.09
N ALA A 38 -2.15 -0.60 -7.44
CA ALA A 38 -2.25 -2.04 -7.54
C ALA A 38 -3.63 -2.56 -7.09
N LEU A 39 -4.17 -2.02 -5.99
CA LEU A 39 -5.54 -2.28 -5.54
C LEU A 39 -6.59 -1.84 -6.57
N ASN A 40 -6.42 -0.67 -7.18
CA ASN A 40 -7.34 -0.19 -8.22
C ASN A 40 -7.35 -1.15 -9.42
N GLN A 41 -6.18 -1.61 -9.86
CA GLN A 41 -6.09 -2.61 -10.93
C GLN A 41 -6.73 -3.93 -10.53
N ALA A 42 -6.54 -4.39 -9.29
CA ALA A 42 -7.12 -5.64 -8.79
C ALA A 42 -8.65 -5.57 -8.73
N VAL A 43 -9.22 -4.43 -8.32
CA VAL A 43 -10.68 -4.20 -8.33
C VAL A 43 -11.23 -4.26 -9.76
N ASN A 44 -10.54 -3.65 -10.72
CA ASN A 44 -10.95 -3.69 -12.13
C ASN A 44 -10.89 -5.12 -12.67
N LEU A 45 -9.79 -5.84 -12.42
CA LEU A 45 -9.63 -7.24 -12.82
C LEU A 45 -10.74 -8.13 -12.24
N ALA A 46 -10.98 -8.03 -10.93
CA ALA A 46 -12.00 -8.82 -10.27
C ALA A 46 -13.41 -8.54 -10.80
N HIS A 47 -13.68 -7.30 -11.23
CA HIS A 47 -14.94 -6.97 -11.87
C HIS A 47 -15.04 -7.54 -13.28
N ASP A 48 -14.02 -7.33 -14.11
CA ASP A 48 -14.00 -7.72 -15.52
C ASP A 48 -14.09 -9.25 -15.66
N GLN A 49 -13.42 -10.00 -14.77
CA GLN A 49 -13.47 -11.46 -14.68
C GLN A 49 -14.65 -12.00 -13.85
N ARG A 50 -15.58 -11.13 -13.41
CA ARG A 50 -16.77 -11.47 -12.61
C ARG A 50 -16.46 -12.24 -11.31
N LEU A 51 -15.27 -12.02 -10.74
CA LEU A 51 -14.76 -12.68 -9.53
C LEU A 51 -15.41 -12.17 -8.25
N THR A 52 -16.09 -11.01 -8.28
CA THR A 52 -16.77 -10.43 -7.11
C THR A 52 -17.92 -11.28 -6.56
N ARG A 53 -18.28 -12.37 -7.25
CA ARG A 53 -19.22 -13.39 -6.76
C ARG A 53 -18.58 -14.38 -5.78
N GLN A 54 -17.24 -14.47 -5.78
CA GLN A 54 -16.48 -15.34 -4.90
C GLN A 54 -16.17 -14.59 -3.59
N GLN A 55 -16.64 -15.11 -2.46
CA GLN A 55 -16.49 -14.43 -1.16
C GLN A 55 -15.03 -14.25 -0.75
N TYR A 56 -14.18 -15.25 -1.04
CA TYR A 56 -12.75 -15.16 -0.75
C TYR A 56 -12.08 -13.98 -1.46
N ILE A 57 -12.47 -13.70 -2.71
CA ILE A 57 -11.98 -12.55 -3.48
C ILE A 57 -12.48 -11.24 -2.86
N MET A 58 -13.74 -11.19 -2.44
CA MET A 58 -14.30 -10.01 -1.77
C MET A 58 -13.61 -9.71 -0.44
N PHE A 59 -13.25 -10.73 0.35
CA PHE A 59 -12.48 -10.55 1.58
C PHE A 59 -11.06 -10.07 1.29
N ALA A 60 -10.36 -10.69 0.32
CA ALA A 60 -9.04 -10.23 -0.09
C ALA A 60 -9.06 -8.77 -0.55
N LEU A 61 -10.05 -8.35 -1.35
CA LEU A 61 -10.22 -6.95 -1.73
C LEU A 61 -10.48 -6.06 -0.51
N ALA A 62 -11.35 -6.46 0.41
CA ALA A 62 -11.66 -5.68 1.61
C ALA A 62 -10.43 -5.47 2.52
N ASP A 63 -9.62 -6.52 2.73
CA ASP A 63 -8.39 -6.44 3.52
C ASP A 63 -7.39 -5.45 2.89
N MET A 64 -7.22 -5.51 1.57
CA MET A 64 -6.37 -4.58 0.82
C MET A 64 -6.89 -3.13 0.93
N MET A 65 -8.20 -2.92 0.76
CA MET A 65 -8.82 -1.60 0.88
C MET A 65 -8.56 -1.00 2.26
N ALA A 66 -8.78 -1.77 3.33
CA ALA A 66 -8.56 -1.33 4.70
C ALA A 66 -7.11 -0.88 4.92
N HIS A 67 -6.13 -1.67 4.48
CA HIS A 67 -4.70 -1.33 4.67
C HIS A 67 -4.30 -0.08 3.87
N VAL A 68 -4.73 0.02 2.61
CA VAL A 68 -4.43 1.19 1.77
C VAL A 68 -5.04 2.48 2.37
N GLU A 69 -6.29 2.44 2.83
CA GLU A 69 -6.97 3.62 3.38
C GLU A 69 -6.39 4.06 4.73
N VAL A 70 -6.10 3.10 5.61
CA VAL A 70 -5.42 3.37 6.89
C VAL A 70 -4.00 3.89 6.65
N GLY A 71 -3.27 3.26 5.73
CA GLY A 71 -1.90 3.63 5.39
C GLY A 71 -1.78 5.03 4.80
N ALA A 72 -2.63 5.38 3.84
CA ALA A 72 -2.70 6.74 3.30
C ALA A 72 -3.05 7.77 4.38
N SER A 73 -3.94 7.42 5.31
CA SER A 73 -4.29 8.31 6.43
C SER A 73 -3.12 8.50 7.40
N LEU A 74 -2.34 7.45 7.66
CA LEU A 74 -1.12 7.53 8.46
C LEU A 74 -0.06 8.40 7.79
N ALA A 75 0.16 8.23 6.48
CA ALA A 75 1.09 9.04 5.70
C ALA A 75 0.72 10.53 5.74
N ARG A 76 -0.56 10.88 5.56
CA ARG A 76 -1.04 12.28 5.70
C ARG A 76 -0.73 12.86 7.08
N ARG A 77 -0.94 12.06 8.15
CA ARG A 77 -0.65 12.47 9.53
C ARG A 77 0.86 12.66 9.76
N ALA A 78 1.68 11.75 9.25
CA ALA A 78 3.13 11.83 9.34
C ALA A 78 3.66 13.07 8.59
N PHE A 79 3.20 13.28 7.36
CA PHE A 79 3.50 14.46 6.55
C PHE A 79 3.17 15.77 7.28
N ALA A 80 1.96 15.88 7.86
CA ALA A 80 1.56 17.05 8.61
C ALA A 80 2.46 17.32 9.83
N LYS A 81 2.90 16.28 10.54
CA LYS A 81 3.85 16.43 11.66
C LYS A 81 5.23 16.90 11.21
N VAL A 82 5.74 16.35 10.10
CA VAL A 82 7.04 16.74 9.52
C VAL A 82 7.00 18.20 9.09
N LYS A 83 5.98 18.61 8.32
CA LYS A 83 5.83 19.97 7.83
C LYS A 83 5.72 21.03 8.94
N ASN A 84 5.13 20.65 10.07
CA ASN A 84 4.96 21.54 11.22
C ASN A 84 6.14 21.50 12.21
N GLY A 85 7.20 20.73 11.94
CA GLY A 85 8.40 20.68 12.78
C GLY A 85 8.14 20.14 14.20
N VAL A 86 7.18 19.22 14.36
CA VAL A 86 6.84 18.66 15.68
C VAL A 86 7.96 17.74 16.18
N ALA A 87 8.31 17.81 17.46
CA ALA A 87 9.42 17.04 18.06
C ALA A 87 9.37 15.51 17.80
N ASP A 88 8.17 14.92 17.72
CA ASP A 88 7.98 13.48 17.44
C ASP A 88 7.94 13.12 15.94
N ALA A 89 8.44 13.98 15.05
CA ALA A 89 8.38 13.76 13.61
C ALA A 89 9.10 12.47 13.19
N GLU A 90 10.26 12.16 13.77
CA GLU A 90 11.03 10.98 13.38
C GLU A 90 10.34 9.67 13.78
N LYS A 91 9.75 9.62 14.98
CA LYS A 91 8.97 8.47 15.44
C LYS A 91 7.82 8.15 14.50
N ILE A 92 7.07 9.17 14.06
CA ILE A 92 5.92 8.93 13.17
C ILE A 92 6.36 8.58 11.74
N LYS A 93 7.51 9.08 11.27
CA LYS A 93 8.10 8.69 9.98
C LYS A 93 8.39 7.19 9.98
N LEU A 94 9.10 6.69 10.98
CA LEU A 94 9.42 5.27 11.15
C LEU A 94 8.16 4.41 11.15
N ILE A 95 7.16 4.77 11.96
CA ILE A 95 5.87 4.06 12.01
C ILE A 95 5.19 4.07 10.62
N SER A 96 5.22 5.20 9.92
CA SER A 96 4.64 5.32 8.58
C SER A 96 5.33 4.41 7.55
N ARG A 97 6.67 4.35 7.55
CA ARG A 97 7.45 3.46 6.66
C ARG A 97 7.20 1.99 6.96
N LEU A 98 7.19 1.64 8.24
CA LEU A 98 6.94 0.27 8.70
C LEU A 98 5.56 -0.21 8.22
N PHE A 99 4.54 0.61 8.43
CA PHE A 99 3.18 0.30 8.00
C PHE A 99 3.02 0.35 6.47
N ALA A 100 3.85 1.12 5.75
CA ALA A 100 3.86 1.11 4.29
C ALA A 100 4.30 -0.25 3.75
N ASN A 101 5.30 -0.88 4.38
CA ASN A 101 5.69 -2.25 4.07
C ASN A 101 4.59 -3.26 4.42
N GLU A 102 3.97 -3.15 5.59
CA GLU A 102 2.83 -4.04 5.95
C GLU A 102 1.69 -3.93 4.91
N THR A 103 1.38 -2.71 4.48
CA THR A 103 0.38 -2.44 3.44
C THR A 103 0.79 -3.06 2.10
N ALA A 104 2.05 -2.89 1.69
CA ALA A 104 2.57 -3.48 0.47
C ALA A 104 2.52 -5.01 0.48
N GLN A 105 2.84 -5.65 1.61
CA GLN A 105 2.74 -7.10 1.78
C GLN A 105 1.29 -7.58 1.72
N MET A 106 0.36 -6.89 2.41
CA MET A 106 -1.05 -7.22 2.37
C MET A 106 -1.63 -7.13 0.95
N VAL A 107 -1.33 -6.04 0.24
CA VAL A 107 -1.75 -5.84 -1.16
C VAL A 107 -1.13 -6.88 -2.08
N SER A 108 0.18 -7.15 -1.93
CA SER A 108 0.87 -8.18 -2.71
C SER A 108 0.20 -9.54 -2.53
N GLN A 109 -0.04 -9.98 -1.29
CA GLN A 109 -0.69 -11.26 -1.02
C GLN A 109 -2.13 -11.32 -1.55
N GLY A 110 -2.90 -10.23 -1.40
CA GLY A 110 -4.25 -10.12 -1.95
C GLY A 110 -4.27 -10.26 -3.47
N ILE A 111 -3.30 -9.65 -4.15
CA ILE A 111 -3.13 -9.77 -5.60
C ILE A 111 -2.83 -11.20 -6.00
N LEU A 112 -1.87 -11.87 -5.35
CA LEU A 112 -1.55 -13.27 -5.68
C LEU A 112 -2.78 -14.20 -5.52
N LYS A 113 -3.59 -14.00 -4.48
CA LYS A 113 -4.85 -14.73 -4.28
C LYS A 113 -5.82 -14.52 -5.44
N ILE A 114 -5.88 -13.30 -5.99
CA ILE A 114 -6.78 -12.96 -7.11
C ILE A 114 -6.23 -13.54 -8.42
N VAL A 115 -4.99 -13.24 -8.80
CA VAL A 115 -4.47 -13.63 -10.12
C VAL A 115 -4.18 -15.11 -10.24
N MET A 116 -3.61 -15.74 -9.20
CA MET A 116 -3.20 -17.15 -9.27
C MET A 116 -4.19 -18.10 -8.57
N GLY A 117 -4.91 -17.61 -7.56
CA GLY A 117 -5.78 -18.47 -6.74
C GLY A 117 -7.16 -18.75 -7.34
N CYS A 118 -7.65 -17.91 -8.27
CA CYS A 118 -9.02 -18.02 -8.77
C CYS A 118 -9.18 -18.96 -9.98
N GLY A 119 -8.08 -19.40 -10.59
CA GLY A 119 -8.07 -20.24 -11.79
C GLY A 119 -8.61 -19.56 -13.07
N ALA A 120 -8.89 -18.24 -13.02
CA ALA A 120 -9.44 -17.48 -14.14
C ALA A 120 -8.38 -16.70 -14.94
N CYS A 121 -7.15 -16.61 -14.43
CA CYS A 121 -6.03 -15.99 -15.15
C CYS A 121 -5.04 -17.06 -15.58
N ASP A 122 -4.59 -17.00 -16.83
CA ASP A 122 -3.47 -17.80 -17.31
C ASP A 122 -2.13 -17.16 -16.92
N LEU A 123 -1.03 -17.80 -17.31
CA LEU A 123 0.32 -17.36 -16.96
C LEU A 123 0.67 -16.01 -17.59
N ASP A 124 0.26 -15.78 -18.84
CA ASP A 124 0.55 -14.54 -19.56
C ASP A 124 -0.21 -13.37 -18.95
N MET A 125 -1.51 -13.54 -18.69
CA MET A 125 -2.34 -12.56 -18.00
C MET A 125 -1.81 -12.25 -16.59
N THR A 126 -1.30 -13.26 -15.88
CA THR A 126 -0.67 -13.07 -14.58
C THR A 126 0.58 -12.21 -14.71
N ASN A 127 1.50 -12.55 -15.63
CA ASN A 127 2.74 -11.81 -15.81
C ASN A 127 2.49 -10.34 -16.21
N ASP A 128 1.58 -10.11 -17.16
CA ASP A 128 1.17 -8.78 -17.60
C ASP A 128 0.59 -7.96 -16.44
N PHE A 129 -0.25 -8.60 -15.62
CA PHE A 129 -0.83 -7.94 -14.46
C PHE A 129 0.25 -7.55 -13.43
N MET A 130 1.18 -8.44 -13.15
CA MET A 130 2.27 -8.22 -12.19
C MET A 130 3.22 -7.09 -12.63
N GLN A 131 3.50 -7.00 -13.93
CA GLN A 131 4.25 -5.89 -14.50
C GLN A 131 3.46 -4.57 -14.40
N LYS A 132 2.18 -4.60 -14.73
CA LYS A 132 1.30 -3.42 -14.73
C LYS A 132 1.23 -2.74 -13.36
N ILE A 133 1.24 -3.52 -12.28
CA ILE A 133 1.14 -3.01 -10.90
C ILE A 133 2.49 -2.70 -10.26
N ALA A 134 3.59 -2.76 -11.01
CA ALA A 134 4.94 -2.58 -10.49
C ALA A 134 5.25 -3.49 -9.28
N TYR A 135 4.88 -4.77 -9.37
CA TYR A 135 4.94 -5.70 -8.24
C TYR A 135 6.33 -5.79 -7.58
N THR A 136 7.40 -5.78 -8.38
CA THR A 136 8.78 -5.80 -7.88
C THR A 136 9.06 -4.60 -6.97
N GLU A 137 8.64 -3.39 -7.37
CA GLU A 137 8.83 -2.19 -6.56
C GLU A 137 7.95 -2.17 -5.31
N LEU A 138 6.75 -2.74 -5.39
CA LEU A 138 5.88 -2.90 -4.23
C LEU A 138 6.53 -3.83 -3.19
N THR A 139 7.06 -4.98 -3.61
CA THR A 139 7.74 -5.94 -2.71
C THR A 139 9.10 -5.47 -2.21
N ALA A 140 9.74 -4.53 -2.90
CA ALA A 140 10.97 -3.90 -2.44
C ALA A 140 10.76 -3.03 -1.18
N SER A 141 9.52 -2.82 -0.72
CA SER A 141 9.20 -2.16 0.54
C SER A 141 9.85 -2.79 1.78
N CYS A 142 10.28 -4.05 1.69
CA CYS A 142 10.99 -4.74 2.77
C CYS A 142 12.41 -4.21 3.00
N GLN A 143 12.96 -3.40 2.10
CA GLN A 143 14.31 -2.85 2.24
C GLN A 143 14.42 -2.03 3.53
N ASN A 144 15.45 -2.34 4.33
CA ASN A 144 15.77 -1.67 5.60
C ASN A 144 14.71 -1.80 6.72
N ILE A 145 13.67 -2.61 6.57
CA ILE A 145 12.57 -2.68 7.55
C ILE A 145 13.01 -3.11 8.95
N ILE A 146 14.04 -3.97 9.05
CA ILE A 146 14.57 -4.43 10.34
C ILE A 146 15.24 -3.26 11.07
N HIS A 147 16.07 -2.51 10.36
CA HIS A 147 16.71 -1.31 10.90
C HIS A 147 15.68 -0.26 11.32
N ASP A 148 14.63 -0.05 10.53
CA ASP A 148 13.52 0.85 10.89
C ASP A 148 12.82 0.43 12.18
N MET A 149 12.59 -0.88 12.37
CA MET A 149 12.00 -1.40 13.59
C MET A 149 12.93 -1.25 14.80
N ASP A 150 14.23 -1.48 14.63
CA ASP A 150 15.22 -1.29 15.69
C ASP A 150 15.29 0.19 16.13
N GLN A 151 15.34 1.12 15.18
CA GLN A 151 15.29 2.56 15.47
C GLN A 151 13.99 2.96 16.18
N LEU A 152 12.85 2.42 15.74
CA LEU A 152 11.57 2.69 16.41
C LEU A 152 11.57 2.13 17.83
N ALA A 153 12.12 0.94 18.06
CA ALA A 153 12.24 0.32 19.37
C ALA A 153 13.14 1.17 20.29
N ASP A 154 14.26 1.68 19.80
CA ASP A 154 15.14 2.55 20.58
C ASP A 154 14.42 3.83 21.03
N ILE A 155 13.62 4.45 20.15
CA ILE A 155 12.80 5.62 20.48
C ILE A 155 11.68 5.29 21.48
N VAL A 156 11.02 4.14 21.32
CA VAL A 156 9.85 3.76 22.15
C VAL A 156 10.25 3.31 23.55
N PHE A 157 11.37 2.60 23.65
CA PHE A 157 11.84 2.00 24.90
C PHE A 157 13.00 2.78 25.54
N GLU A 158 13.41 3.90 24.96
CA GLU A 158 14.54 4.71 25.43
C GLU A 158 15.81 3.86 25.63
N ARG A 159 16.02 2.89 24.72
CA ARG A 159 17.20 2.04 24.76
C ARG A 159 18.39 2.90 24.38
N VAL A 160 19.39 2.93 25.25
CA VAL A 160 20.66 3.58 24.96
C VAL A 160 21.37 2.72 23.92
N SER A 161 21.44 3.20 22.68
CA SER A 161 22.33 2.66 21.65
C SER A 161 23.79 2.86 22.05
#